data_AF-A0A351HEF2-F1
#
_entry.id   AF-A0A351HEF2-F1
#
_cell.length_a   1.000
_cell.length_b   1.000
_cell.length_c   1.000
_cell.angle_alpha   90.00
_cell.angle_beta   90.00
_cell.angle_gamma   90.00
#
_symmetry.space_group_name_H-M   'P 1'
#
loop_
_entity.id
_entity.type
_entity.pdbx_description
1 polymer ?
#
loop_
_entity_poly.entity_id
_entity_poly.type
_entity_poly.pdbx_seq_one_letter_code
_entity_poly.pdbx_strand_id
1 'polypeptide(L)' 'MTSEEEDLIKQIRSEDAGLKAREKAMRCLGELLEETFILDLLPDKAVISELEKTAASKTMPASLKRKAKSLLKTYKI' A
#
# COMPACT_ATOMS: atom_id res chain seq x y z
N MET A 1 0.05 -9.34 9.25
CA MET A 1 0.76 -8.10 8.89
C MET A 1 1.80 -7.85 9.93
N THR A 2 2.94 -7.29 9.55
CA THR A 2 3.91 -6.78 10.52
C THR A 2 3.38 -5.48 11.13
N SER A 3 3.90 -5.09 12.30
CA SER A 3 3.54 -3.82 12.93
C SER A 3 3.78 -2.62 12.00
N GLU A 4 4.81 -2.70 11.16
CA GLU A 4 5.18 -1.64 10.23
C GLU A 4 4.19 -1.52 9.07
N GLU A 5 3.77 -2.64 8.48
CA GLU A 5 2.76 -2.66 7.42
C GLU A 5 1.42 -2.10 7.91
N GLU A 6 1.01 -2.44 9.14
CA GLU A 6 -0.21 -1.93 9.75
C GLU A 6 -0.17 -0.42 9.92
N ASP A 7 0.94 0.12 10.40
CA ASP A 7 1.09 1.55 10.64
C ASP A 7 1.16 2.35 9.34
N LEU A 8 1.78 1.79 8.30
CA LEU A 8 1.76 2.38 6.96
C LEU A 8 0.36 2.41 6.37
N ILE A 9 -0.41 1.33 6.51
CA ILE A 9 -1.82 1.27 6.05
C ILE A 9 -2.69 2.27 6.82
N LYS A 10 -2.53 2.39 8.14
CA LYS A 10 -3.23 3.42 8.93
C LYS A 10 -2.90 4.82 8.43
N GLN A 11 -1.63 5.12 8.13
CA GLN A 11 -1.23 6.42 7.58
C GLN A 11 -1.80 6.68 6.18
N ILE A 12 -1.87 5.66 5.31
CA ILE A 12 -2.49 5.78 3.97
C ILE A 12 -3.99 6.09 4.10
N ARG A 13 -4.66 5.53 5.11
CA ARG A 13 -6.10 5.73 5.34
C ARG A 13 -6.45 6.97 6.14
N SER A 14 -5.53 7.50 6.94
CA SER A 14 -5.77 8.64 7.82
C SER A 14 -6.25 9.85 7.03
N GLU A 15 -7.51 10.24 7.23
CA GLU A 15 -8.12 11.37 6.53
C GLU A 15 -7.55 12.73 6.97
N ASP A 16 -6.97 12.77 8.17
CA ASP A 16 -6.31 13.95 8.72
C ASP A 16 -4.88 14.13 8.17
N ALA A 17 -4.26 13.05 7.69
CA ALA A 17 -2.93 13.12 7.11
C ALA A 17 -2.96 13.83 5.74
N GLY A 18 -2.05 14.79 5.53
CA GLY A 18 -1.89 15.46 4.24
C GLY A 18 -1.52 14.47 3.13
N LEU A 19 -1.91 14.79 1.88
CA LEU A 19 -1.70 13.92 0.71
C LEU A 19 -0.25 13.43 0.57
N LYS A 20 0.74 14.32 0.79
CA LYS A 20 2.16 13.98 0.73
C LYS A 20 2.56 12.91 1.75
N ALA A 21 2.00 12.95 2.96
CA ALA A 21 2.29 11.96 4.00
C ALA A 21 1.74 10.59 3.60
N ARG A 22 0.50 10.54 3.07
CA ARG A 22 -0.10 9.30 2.56
C ARG A 22 0.67 8.73 1.37
N GLU A 23 1.12 9.59 0.45
CA GLU A 23 1.94 9.15 -0.69
C GLU A 23 3.31 8.63 -0.27
N LYS A 24 3.90 9.21 0.79
CA LYS A 24 5.13 8.70 1.40
C LYS A 24 4.88 7.32 2.01
N ALA A 25 3.83 7.17 2.81
CA ALA A 25 3.46 5.88 3.41
C ALA A 25 3.22 4.80 2.34
N MET A 26 2.53 5.14 1.25
CA MET A 26 2.32 4.23 0.10
C MET A 26 3.63 3.86 -0.60
N ARG A 27 4.61 4.77 -0.65
CA ARG A 27 5.94 4.47 -1.20
C ARG A 27 6.69 3.48 -0.30
N CYS A 28 6.74 3.75 1.00
CA CYS A 28 7.41 2.86 1.96
C CYS A 28 6.78 1.46 1.98
N LEU A 29 5.44 1.38 1.86
CA LEU A 29 4.76 0.08 1.72
C LEU A 29 5.20 -0.66 0.45
N GLY A 30 5.42 0.07 -0.65
CA GLY A 30 5.94 -0.49 -1.88
C GLY A 30 7.38 -0.99 -1.79
N GLU A 31 8.23 -0.29 -1.02
CA GLU A 31 9.62 -0.69 -0.73
C GLU A 31 9.64 -1.98 0.12
N LEU A 32 8.81 -2.08 1.16
CA LEU A 32 8.67 -3.32 1.96
C LEU A 32 8.18 -4.51 1.13
N LEU A 33 7.23 -4.28 0.22
CA LEU A 33 6.77 -5.31 -0.71
C LEU A 33 7.88 -5.72 -1.69
N GLU A 34 8.74 -4.78 -2.11
CA GLU A 34 9.89 -5.06 -2.96
C GLU A 34 10.90 -5.95 -2.24
N GLU A 35 11.23 -5.62 -0.99
CA GLU A 35 12.11 -6.44 -0.15
C GLU A 35 11.54 -7.85 0.05
N THR A 36 10.25 -7.94 0.37
CA THR A 36 9.55 -9.22 0.54
C THR A 36 9.61 -10.06 -0.74
N PHE A 37 9.39 -9.43 -1.90
CA PHE A 37 9.45 -10.07 -3.20
C PHE A 37 10.87 -10.53 -3.57
N ILE A 38 11.90 -9.70 -3.33
CA ILE A 38 13.31 -10.05 -3.57
C ILE A 38 13.73 -11.26 -2.73
N LEU A 39 13.19 -11.40 -1.52
CA LEU A 39 13.46 -12.52 -0.63
C LEU A 39 12.64 -13.79 -0.98
N ASP A 40 11.92 -13.80 -2.11
CA ASP A 40 10.99 -14.88 -2.53
C ASP A 40 9.95 -15.22 -1.45
N LEU A 41 9.63 -14.25 -0.59
CA LEU A 41 8.60 -14.38 0.43
C LEU A 41 7.24 -14.00 -0.14
N LEU A 42 6.20 -14.69 0.30
CA LEU A 42 4.84 -14.36 -0.10
C LEU A 42 4.39 -13.07 0.61
N PRO A 43 3.91 -12.05 -0.14
CA PRO A 43 3.35 -10.86 0.47
C PRO A 43 2.11 -11.20 1.31
N ASP A 44 1.92 -10.46 2.40
CA ASP A 44 0.81 -10.70 3.31
C ASP A 44 -0.55 -10.46 2.60
N LYS A 45 -1.43 -11.46 2.66
CA LYS A 45 -2.79 -11.42 2.10
C LYS A 45 -3.60 -10.22 2.58
N ALA A 46 -3.37 -9.78 3.81
CA ALA A 46 -4.02 -8.60 4.35
C ALA A 46 -3.51 -7.32 3.67
N VAL A 47 -2.20 -7.17 3.43
CA VAL A 47 -1.64 -6.02 2.69
C VAL A 47 -2.21 -5.97 1.28
N ILE A 48 -2.31 -7.12 0.61
CA ILE A 48 -2.90 -7.23 -0.73
C ILE A 48 -4.35 -6.75 -0.72
N SER A 49 -5.18 -7.28 0.19
CA SER A 49 -6.58 -6.88 0.31
C SER A 49 -6.75 -5.37 0.56
N GLU A 50 -5.83 -4.79 1.33
CA GLU A 50 -5.84 -3.37 1.66
C GLU A 50 -5.45 -2.48 0.47
N LEU A 51 -4.49 -2.94 -0.34
CA LEU A 51 -4.15 -2.32 -1.63
C LEU A 51 -5.32 -2.40 -2.62
N GLU A 52 -6.01 -3.55 -2.70
CA GLU A 52 -7.20 -3.70 -3.55
C GLU A 52 -8.32 -2.74 -3.14
N LYS A 53 -8.62 -2.66 -1.84
CA LYS A 53 -9.59 -1.69 -1.30
C LYS A 53 -9.19 -0.26 -1.61
N THR A 54 -7.90 0.07 -1.49
CA THR A 54 -7.38 1.40 -1.80
C THR A 54 -7.51 1.72 -3.30
N ALA A 55 -7.23 0.74 -4.17
CA ALA A 55 -7.37 0.86 -5.61
C ALA A 55 -8.82 1.01 -6.08
N ALA A 56 -9.76 0.38 -5.39
CA ALA A 56 -11.20 0.40 -5.68
C ALA A 56 -11.97 1.52 -4.95
N SER A 57 -11.38 2.12 -3.92
CA SER A 57 -12.02 3.16 -3.10
C SER A 57 -12.45 4.35 -3.96
N LYS A 58 -13.65 4.89 -3.72
CA LYS A 58 -14.13 6.12 -4.37
C LYS A 58 -13.56 7.38 -3.73
N THR A 59 -13.37 7.38 -2.41
CA THR A 59 -12.95 8.52 -1.59
C THR A 59 -11.45 8.76 -1.60
N MET A 60 -10.65 7.76 -1.96
CA MET A 60 -9.19 7.93 -2.01
C MET A 60 -8.74 8.91 -3.11
N PRO A 61 -7.64 9.64 -2.91
CA PRO A 61 -6.98 10.42 -3.96
C PRO A 61 -6.57 9.58 -5.17
N ALA A 62 -6.72 10.13 -6.38
CA ALA A 62 -6.42 9.43 -7.62
C ALA A 62 -4.94 9.01 -7.77
N SER A 63 -4.00 9.73 -7.13
CA SER A 63 -2.57 9.37 -7.12
C SER A 63 -2.32 8.09 -6.31
N LEU A 64 -2.93 7.97 -5.12
CA LEU A 64 -2.85 6.79 -4.27
C LEU A 64 -3.49 5.56 -4.93
N LYS A 65 -4.66 5.73 -5.58
CA LYS A 65 -5.28 4.63 -6.33
C LYS A 65 -4.38 4.09 -7.43
N ARG A 66 -3.74 4.99 -8.20
CA ARG A 66 -2.81 4.61 -9.28
C ARG A 66 -1.59 3.88 -8.74
N LYS A 67 -1.03 4.35 -7.62
CA LYS A 67 0.09 3.68 -6.94
C LYS A 67 -0.31 2.30 -6.44
N ALA A 68 -1.45 2.16 -5.76
CA ALA A 68 -1.95 0.87 -5.29
C ALA A 68 -2.11 -0.15 -6.43
N LYS A 69 -2.74 0.26 -7.54
CA LYS A 69 -2.89 -0.59 -8.73
C LYS A 69 -1.54 -0.98 -9.34
N SER A 70 -0.57 -0.07 -9.33
CA SER A 70 0.78 -0.36 -9.83
C SER A 70 1.45 -1.43 -8.98
N LEU A 71 1.36 -1.34 -7.65
CA LEU A 71 1.97 -2.31 -6.73
C LEU A 71 1.36 -3.70 -6.91
N LEU A 72 0.03 -3.80 -6.96
CA LEU A 72 -0.67 -5.06 -7.24
C LEU A 72 -0.20 -5.70 -8.55
N LYS A 73 -0.12 -4.89 -9.62
CA LYS A 73 0.35 -5.38 -10.93
C LYS A 73 1.82 -5.83 -10.91
N THR A 74 2.71 -5.07 -10.26
CA THR A 74 4.15 -5.36 -10.21
C THR A 74 4.41 -6.70 -9.53
N TYR A 75 3.77 -6.93 -8.40
CA TYR A 75 3.99 -8.14 -7.60
C TYR A 75 3.07 -9.30 -7.97
N LYS A 76 2.30 -9.17 -9.07
CA LYS A 76 1.33 -10.15 -9.58
C LYS A 76 0.36 -10.65 -8.49
N ILE A 77 -0.14 -9.70 -7.71
CA ILE A 77 -1.13 -9.94 -6.66
C ILE A 77 -2.48 -9.34 -7.03
#